data_AF-A0A1Y0CGC0-F1
#
_entry.id   AF-A0A1Y0CGC0-F1
#
_cell.length_a   1.000
_cell.length_b   1.000
_cell.length_c   1.000
_cell.angle_alpha   90.00
_cell.angle_beta   90.00
_cell.angle_gamma   90.00
#
_symmetry.space_group_name_H-M   'P 1'
#
loop_
_entity.id
_entity.type
_entity.pdbx_description
1 polymer ?
#
loop_
_entity_poly.entity_id
_entity_poly.type
_entity_poly.pdbx_seq_one_letter_code
_entity_poly.pdbx_strand_id
1 'polypeptide(L)'
;MTAFVVHVEHIHVLLWAGLRDPRLGALRWNTATVAGELQPETASTVGQMLLDENIASVAHLHNEPPAPEIYKYRPPAQRGWTNVELLNALHCYRYQSCEHPDWEGSEAQAFTEALEARLIHRLPGYSSGPWAITPSSVPSAARTRGA
;
A
#
# COMPACT_ATOMS: atom_id res chain seq x y z
N MET A 1 13.55 -13.24 -7.84
CA MET A 1 13.74 -11.94 -8.51
C MET A 1 14.62 -11.10 -7.59
N THR A 2 15.31 -10.08 -8.10
CA THR A 2 16.11 -9.16 -7.27
C THR A 2 15.30 -7.90 -6.97
N ALA A 3 15.62 -7.22 -5.88
CA ALA A 3 15.02 -5.93 -5.55
C ALA A 3 15.51 -4.81 -6.51
N PHE A 4 14.71 -3.77 -6.70
CA PHE A 4 15.08 -2.55 -7.41
C PHE A 4 14.42 -1.31 -6.79
N VAL A 5 15.03 -0.13 -7.03
CA VAL A 5 14.44 1.14 -6.61
C VAL A 5 13.26 1.46 -7.51
N VAL A 6 12.05 1.50 -6.95
CA VAL A 6 10.83 1.76 -7.71
C VAL A 6 10.83 3.17 -8.27
N HIS A 7 10.32 3.34 -9.48
CA HIS A 7 10.16 4.67 -10.06
C HIS A 7 9.23 5.53 -9.19
N VAL A 8 9.52 6.81 -9.01
CA VAL A 8 8.74 7.73 -8.14
C VAL A 8 7.24 7.78 -8.47
N GLU A 9 6.88 7.52 -9.73
CA GLU A 9 5.49 7.39 -10.17
C GLU A 9 4.73 6.26 -9.47
N HIS A 10 5.43 5.16 -9.14
CA HIS A 10 4.87 4.08 -8.35
C HIS A 10 4.41 4.58 -6.98
N ILE A 11 5.25 5.36 -6.31
CA ILE A 11 4.94 5.98 -5.01
C ILE A 11 3.81 7.03 -5.17
N HIS A 12 3.81 7.84 -6.24
CA HIS A 12 2.70 8.77 -6.51
C HIS A 12 1.34 8.05 -6.57
N VAL A 13 1.29 6.90 -7.26
CA VAL A 13 0.07 6.10 -7.40
C VAL A 13 -0.37 5.52 -6.06
N LEU A 14 0.54 5.02 -5.23
CA LEU A 14 0.21 4.50 -3.89
C LEU A 14 -0.33 5.58 -2.97
N LEU A 15 0.32 6.75 -2.92
CA LEU A 15 -0.15 7.88 -2.10
C LEU A 15 -1.50 8.42 -2.61
N TRP A 16 -1.65 8.56 -3.93
CA TRP A 16 -2.94 8.93 -4.52
C TRP A 16 -4.04 7.93 -4.15
N ALA A 17 -3.76 6.63 -4.17
CA ALA A 17 -4.73 5.60 -3.80
C ALA A 17 -5.19 5.73 -2.34
N GLY A 18 -4.30 6.14 -1.43
CA GLY A 18 -4.62 6.43 -0.04
C GLY A 18 -5.44 7.72 0.15
N LEU A 19 -5.20 8.73 -0.69
CA LEU A 19 -5.82 10.07 -0.62
C LEU A 19 -7.14 10.22 -1.37
N ARG A 20 -7.41 9.39 -2.39
CA ARG A 20 -8.49 9.63 -3.37
C ARG A 20 -9.92 9.57 -2.84
N ASP A 21 -10.15 9.13 -1.60
CA ASP A 21 -11.50 9.09 -1.02
C ASP A 21 -11.55 9.76 0.36
N PRO A 22 -11.84 11.07 0.42
CA PRO A 22 -11.93 11.82 1.67
C PRO A 22 -13.02 11.32 2.62
N ARG A 23 -14.02 10.58 2.13
CA ARG A 23 -15.14 10.09 2.96
C ARG A 23 -14.71 8.99 3.92
N LEU A 24 -13.61 8.32 3.63
CA LEU A 24 -13.01 7.30 4.49
C LEU A 24 -12.07 7.89 5.55
N GLY A 25 -11.91 9.22 5.57
CA GLY A 25 -10.90 9.90 6.35
C GLY A 25 -9.48 9.61 5.84
N ALA A 26 -8.51 10.20 6.53
CA ALA A 26 -7.10 10.00 6.22
C ALA A 26 -6.69 8.52 6.37
N LEU A 27 -5.69 8.09 5.59
CA LEU A 27 -5.07 6.79 5.82
C LEU A 27 -4.21 6.90 7.08
N ARG A 28 -4.42 6.03 8.05
CA ARG A 28 -3.69 6.01 9.32
C ARG A 28 -3.03 4.67 9.51
N TRP A 29 -1.84 4.68 10.08
CA TRP A 29 -1.08 3.49 10.49
C TRP A 29 -0.41 3.76 11.82
N ASN A 30 -0.04 2.69 12.52
CA ASN A 30 0.69 2.80 13.78
C ASN A 30 1.79 1.75 13.79
N THR A 31 2.95 2.14 14.31
CA THR A 31 3.99 1.23 14.78
C THR A 31 3.98 1.22 16.30
N ALA A 32 4.95 0.56 16.93
CA ALA A 32 5.11 0.63 18.38
C ALA A 32 5.41 2.06 18.90
N THR A 33 5.95 2.94 18.06
CA THR A 33 6.48 4.25 18.45
C THR A 33 5.90 5.41 17.66
N VAL A 34 5.32 5.16 16.48
CA VAL A 34 4.82 6.19 15.56
C VAL A 34 3.35 5.98 15.27
N ALA A 35 2.57 7.07 15.32
CA ALA A 35 1.22 7.13 14.76
C ALA A 35 1.26 8.04 13.53
N GLY A 36 1.09 7.46 12.35
CA GLY A 36 1.21 8.16 11.07
C GLY A 36 -0.14 8.43 10.42
N GLU A 37 -0.21 9.51 9.65
CA GLU A 37 -1.41 9.90 8.91
C GLU A 37 -1.05 10.49 7.54
N LEU A 38 -1.67 9.96 6.49
CA LEU A 38 -1.55 10.46 5.12
C LEU A 38 -2.62 11.52 4.87
N GLN A 39 -2.14 12.76 4.73
CA GLN A 39 -2.90 13.93 4.31
C GLN A 39 -2.23 14.56 3.09
N PRO A 40 -2.93 15.39 2.29
CA PRO A 40 -2.33 16.06 1.14
C PRO A 40 -1.03 16.81 1.48
N GLU A 41 -0.98 17.45 2.64
CA GLU A 41 0.16 18.19 3.17
C GLU A 41 1.33 17.30 3.62
N THR A 42 1.05 16.07 4.08
CA THR A 42 2.10 15.11 4.50
C THR A 42 2.56 14.19 3.37
N ALA A 43 1.90 14.24 2.20
CA ALA A 43 2.15 13.31 1.10
C ALA A 43 3.62 13.27 0.63
N SER A 44 4.33 14.41 0.62
CA SER A 44 5.76 14.41 0.27
C SER A 44 6.62 13.73 1.34
N THR A 45 6.33 13.96 2.63
CA THR A 45 7.04 13.31 3.74
C THR A 45 6.80 11.81 3.77
N VAL A 46 5.55 11.38 3.60
CA VAL A 46 5.20 9.95 3.54
C VAL A 46 5.82 9.31 2.30
N GLY A 47 5.83 9.99 1.16
CA GLY A 47 6.50 9.48 -0.04
C GLY A 47 8.02 9.38 0.09
N GLN A 48 8.66 10.32 0.80
CA GLN A 48 10.08 10.24 1.13
C GLN A 48 10.36 9.01 2.01
N MET A 49 9.57 8.79 3.06
CA MET A 49 9.67 7.60 3.91
C MET A 49 9.59 6.30 3.10
N LEU A 50 8.67 6.22 2.13
CA LEU A 50 8.55 5.04 1.26
C LEU A 50 9.74 4.89 0.31
N LEU A 51 10.26 5.99 -0.23
CA LEU A 51 11.43 5.95 -1.10
C LEU A 51 12.68 5.52 -0.33
N ASP A 52 12.89 6.06 0.86
CA ASP A 52 14.03 5.75 1.74
C ASP A 52 14.04 4.27 2.13
N GLU A 53 12.89 3.71 2.49
CA GLU A 53 12.77 2.28 2.81
C GLU A 53 13.14 1.39 1.61
N ASN A 54 12.62 1.72 0.42
CA ASN A 54 12.92 0.96 -0.77
C ASN A 54 14.41 1.06 -1.17
N ILE A 55 15.02 2.25 -1.01
CA ILE A 55 16.46 2.43 -1.21
C ILE A 55 17.25 1.60 -0.18
N ALA A 56 16.82 1.56 1.09
CA ALA A 56 17.48 0.77 2.13
C ALA A 56 17.45 -0.73 1.82
N SER A 57 16.32 -1.25 1.35
CA SER A 57 16.17 -2.64 0.87
C SER A 57 17.15 -3.00 -0.24
N VAL A 58 17.21 -2.16 -1.28
CA VAL A 58 18.10 -2.39 -2.44
C VAL A 58 19.57 -2.28 -2.01
N ALA A 59 19.91 -1.27 -1.23
CA ALA A 59 21.26 -1.07 -0.72
C ALA A 59 21.73 -2.25 0.14
N HIS A 60 20.86 -2.78 1.00
CA HIS A 60 21.13 -3.98 1.79
C HIS A 60 21.39 -5.20 0.91
N LEU A 61 20.51 -5.46 -0.07
CA LEU A 61 20.63 -6.62 -0.97
C LEU A 61 21.94 -6.60 -1.76
N HIS A 62 22.39 -5.41 -2.18
CA HIS A 62 23.62 -5.24 -2.96
C HIS A 62 24.87 -5.01 -2.09
N ASN A 63 24.71 -4.90 -0.76
CA ASN A 63 25.79 -4.53 0.16
C ASN A 63 26.50 -3.22 -0.26
N GLU A 64 25.70 -2.25 -0.67
CA GLU A 64 26.12 -0.92 -1.09
C GLU A 64 25.59 0.14 -0.10
N PRO A 65 26.25 1.30 0.03
CA PRO A 65 25.66 2.40 0.80
C PRO A 65 24.38 2.90 0.10
N PRO A 66 23.34 3.29 0.84
CA PRO A 66 22.13 3.86 0.25
C PRO A 66 22.48 5.14 -0.51
N ALA A 67 21.95 5.27 -1.72
CA ALA A 67 22.05 6.49 -2.53
C ALA A 67 20.78 7.33 -2.31
N PRO A 68 20.80 8.34 -1.42
CA PRO A 68 19.60 9.07 -1.05
C PRO A 68 19.06 9.88 -2.24
N GLU A 69 17.75 9.85 -2.40
CA GLU A 69 17.01 10.63 -3.39
C GLU A 69 15.97 11.52 -2.73
N ILE A 70 15.68 12.67 -3.33
CA ILE A 70 14.65 13.59 -2.81
C ILE A 70 13.33 13.30 -3.50
N TYR A 71 12.36 12.85 -2.72
CA TYR A 71 10.99 12.69 -3.16
C TYR A 71 10.21 14.01 -3.06
N LYS A 72 9.39 14.28 -4.07
CA LYS A 72 8.39 15.35 -4.01
C LYS A 72 7.10 14.86 -4.64
N TYR A 73 6.03 14.82 -3.84
CA TYR A 73 4.74 14.34 -4.31
C TYR A 73 4.20 15.21 -5.45
N ARG A 74 3.72 14.52 -6.50
CA ARG A 74 2.88 15.07 -7.56
C ARG A 74 1.68 14.14 -7.76
N PRO A 75 0.55 14.65 -8.25
CA PRO A 75 -0.53 13.78 -8.68
C PRO A 75 -0.03 12.83 -9.79
N PRO A 76 -0.42 11.55 -9.75
CA PRO A 76 0.04 10.58 -10.75
C PRO A 76 -0.46 10.94 -12.14
N ALA A 77 0.29 10.52 -13.14
CA ALA A 77 0.00 10.71 -14.56
C ALA A 77 -1.32 10.01 -14.96
N GLN A 78 -1.61 8.86 -14.35
CA GLN A 78 -2.83 8.09 -14.58
C GLN A 78 -3.55 7.82 -13.25
N ARG A 79 -4.88 7.96 -13.27
CA ARG A 79 -5.77 7.79 -12.09
C ARG A 79 -6.87 6.74 -12.33
N GLY A 80 -6.83 6.06 -13.47
CA GLY A 80 -7.84 5.06 -13.87
C GLY A 80 -7.66 3.68 -13.24
N TRP A 81 -6.77 3.53 -12.27
CA TRP A 81 -6.41 2.23 -11.69
C TRP A 81 -7.54 1.61 -10.86
N THR A 82 -7.82 0.34 -11.14
CA THR A 82 -8.71 -0.50 -10.35
C THR A 82 -8.08 -0.84 -8.99
N ASN A 83 -8.89 -1.25 -8.01
CA ASN A 83 -8.37 -1.68 -6.71
C ASN A 83 -7.47 -2.91 -6.81
N VAL A 84 -7.72 -3.79 -7.78
CA VAL A 84 -6.91 -4.97 -8.02
C VAL A 84 -5.52 -4.58 -8.56
N GLU A 85 -5.46 -3.66 -9.51
CA GLU A 85 -4.17 -3.13 -10.02
C GLU A 85 -3.40 -2.40 -8.92
N LEU A 86 -4.08 -1.64 -8.06
CA LEU A 86 -3.45 -0.94 -6.94
C LEU A 86 -2.91 -1.91 -5.88
N LEU A 87 -3.62 -3.01 -5.59
CA LEU A 87 -3.11 -4.07 -4.70
C LEU A 87 -1.87 -4.73 -5.29
N ASN A 88 -1.87 -5.05 -6.59
CA ASN A 88 -0.69 -5.60 -7.24
C ASN A 88 0.50 -4.63 -7.21
N ALA A 89 0.27 -3.33 -7.45
CA ALA A 89 1.30 -2.30 -7.34
C ALA A 89 1.84 -2.19 -5.90
N LEU A 90 0.96 -2.28 -4.90
CA LEU A 90 1.33 -2.28 -3.49
C LEU A 90 2.17 -3.50 -3.11
N HIS A 91 1.79 -4.69 -3.59
CA HIS A 91 2.56 -5.92 -3.40
C HIS A 91 3.93 -5.87 -4.08
N CYS A 92 4.01 -5.28 -5.28
CA CYS A 92 5.28 -4.99 -5.93
C CYS A 92 6.17 -4.13 -5.01
N TYR A 93 5.66 -3.00 -4.53
CA TYR A 93 6.43 -2.13 -3.61
C TYR A 93 6.91 -2.89 -2.37
N ARG A 94 6.04 -3.65 -1.70
CA ARG A 94 6.43 -4.46 -0.53
C ARG A 94 7.56 -5.43 -0.84
N TYR A 95 7.45 -6.17 -1.95
CA TYR A 95 8.49 -7.11 -2.37
C TYR A 95 9.82 -6.40 -2.66
N GLN A 96 9.80 -5.20 -3.25
CA GLN A 96 11.02 -4.43 -3.51
C GLN A 96 11.64 -3.80 -2.25
N SER A 97 10.88 -3.69 -1.15
CA SER A 97 11.30 -2.97 0.06
C SER A 97 11.62 -3.85 1.27
N CYS A 98 11.47 -5.18 1.18
CA CYS A 98 11.56 -6.05 2.37
C CYS A 98 12.87 -6.83 2.51
N GLU A 99 13.93 -6.52 1.75
CA GLU A 99 15.18 -7.30 1.75
C GLU A 99 16.14 -6.96 2.91
N HIS A 100 15.73 -6.13 3.88
CA HIS A 100 16.56 -5.70 5.01
C HIS A 100 15.90 -6.02 6.37
N PRO A 101 16.67 -6.24 7.45
CA PRO A 101 16.15 -6.69 8.74
C PRO A 101 15.23 -5.69 9.44
N ASP A 102 15.35 -4.40 9.13
CA ASP A 102 14.55 -3.33 9.75
C ASP A 102 13.17 -3.14 9.08
N TRP A 103 12.84 -3.92 8.04
CA TRP A 103 11.53 -3.87 7.39
C TRP A 103 10.40 -4.27 8.35
N GLU A 104 10.61 -5.30 9.18
CA GLU A 104 9.59 -5.73 10.13
C GLU A 104 9.41 -4.71 11.26
N GLY A 105 8.18 -4.18 11.37
CA GLY A 105 7.83 -3.11 12.30
C GLY A 105 8.11 -1.72 11.75
N SER A 106 8.60 -1.59 10.51
CA SER A 106 8.86 -0.29 9.90
C SER A 106 7.59 0.49 9.64
N GLU A 107 7.73 1.81 9.56
CA GLU A 107 6.60 2.68 9.24
C GLU A 107 6.09 2.43 7.82
N ALA A 108 6.98 2.12 6.87
CA ALA A 108 6.62 1.74 5.51
C ALA A 108 5.81 0.44 5.46
N GLN A 109 6.18 -0.58 6.25
CA GLN A 109 5.37 -1.79 6.39
C GLN A 109 3.96 -1.43 6.88
N ALA A 110 3.85 -0.69 8.00
CA ALA A 110 2.57 -0.33 8.60
C ALA A 110 1.68 0.50 7.65
N PHE A 111 2.28 1.43 6.89
CA PHE A 111 1.60 2.17 5.83
C PHE A 111 1.00 1.23 4.77
N THR A 112 1.80 0.27 4.28
CA THR A 112 1.36 -0.64 3.23
C THR A 112 0.24 -1.56 3.70
N GLU A 113 0.27 -2.02 4.96
CA GLU A 113 -0.81 -2.83 5.56
C GLU A 113 -2.11 -2.04 5.68
N ALA A 114 -2.02 -0.78 6.11
CA ALA A 114 -3.17 0.11 6.19
C ALA A 114 -3.78 0.35 4.80
N LEU A 115 -2.94 0.61 3.79
CA LEU A 115 -3.38 0.83 2.41
C LEU A 115 -4.01 -0.44 1.82
N GLU A 116 -3.41 -1.61 2.06
CA GLU A 116 -3.91 -2.90 1.62
C GLU A 116 -5.30 -3.18 2.18
N ALA A 117 -5.48 -3.05 3.50
CA ALA A 117 -6.79 -3.23 4.14
C ALA A 117 -7.85 -2.31 3.52
N ARG A 118 -7.51 -1.03 3.31
CA ARG A 118 -8.40 -0.06 2.66
C ARG A 118 -8.76 -0.45 1.23
N LEU A 119 -7.81 -0.95 0.45
CA LEU A 119 -8.06 -1.38 -0.93
C LEU A 119 -8.91 -2.66 -0.98
N ILE A 120 -8.64 -3.62 -0.11
CA ILE A 120 -9.38 -4.88 0.03
C ILE A 120 -10.85 -4.61 0.35
N HIS A 121 -11.13 -3.72 1.31
CA HIS A 121 -12.51 -3.34 1.67
C HIS A 121 -13.32 -2.74 0.53
N ARG A 122 -12.64 -2.26 -0.54
CA ARG A 122 -13.29 -1.69 -1.72
C ARG A 122 -13.37 -2.66 -2.89
N LEU A 123 -12.89 -3.89 -2.76
CA LEU A 123 -13.02 -4.87 -3.83
C LEU A 123 -14.50 -5.16 -4.10
N PRO A 124 -14.94 -5.17 -5.37
CA PRO A 124 -16.28 -5.59 -5.71
C PRO A 124 -16.57 -6.98 -5.13
N GLY A 125 -17.65 -7.10 -4.35
CA GLY A 125 -18.04 -8.35 -3.73
C GLY A 125 -17.46 -8.63 -2.33
N TYR A 126 -16.53 -7.80 -1.83
CA TYR A 126 -15.89 -8.03 -0.52
C TYR A 126 -16.91 -8.18 0.61
N SER A 127 -17.90 -7.28 0.68
CA SER A 127 -18.96 -7.30 1.70
C SER A 127 -20.21 -8.08 1.29
N SER A 128 -20.21 -8.72 0.12
CA SER A 128 -21.40 -9.42 -0.36
C SER A 128 -21.62 -10.74 0.38
N GLY A 129 -20.55 -11.37 0.89
CA GLY A 129 -20.58 -12.66 1.58
C GLY A 129 -21.04 -12.62 3.04
N PRO A 130 -21.37 -13.79 3.62
CA PRO A 130 -21.51 -13.89 5.07
C PRO A 130 -20.19 -13.54 5.76
N TRP A 131 -20.25 -12.66 6.76
CA TRP A 131 -19.06 -12.27 7.54
C TRP A 131 -18.54 -13.41 8.43
N ALA A 132 -19.45 -14.14 9.06
CA ALA A 132 -19.14 -15.34 9.83
C ALA A 132 -19.68 -16.57 9.09
N ILE A 133 -18.88 -17.64 9.04
CA ILE A 133 -19.25 -18.90 8.36
C ILE A 133 -19.82 -19.89 9.37
N THR A 134 -20.99 -20.40 9.04
CA THR A 134 -21.72 -21.46 9.76
C THR A 134 -22.15 -22.55 8.77
N PRO A 135 -22.61 -23.73 9.23
CA PRO A 135 -23.14 -24.76 8.33
C PRO A 135 -24.34 -24.30 7.47
N SER A 136 -25.04 -23.25 7.86
CA SER A 136 -26.16 -22.66 7.10
C SER A 136 -25.76 -21.50 6.19
N SER A 137 -24.48 -21.12 6.16
CA SER A 137 -23.99 -20.04 5.31
C SER A 137 -24.00 -20.43 3.84
N VAL A 138 -24.51 -19.53 2.99
CA VAL A 138 -24.55 -19.73 1.53
C VAL A 138 -23.54 -18.78 0.87
N PRO A 139 -22.60 -19.29 0.03
CA PRO A 139 -21.69 -18.45 -0.71
C PRO A 139 -22.41 -17.44 -1.60
N SER A 140 -21.90 -16.20 -1.69
CA SER A 140 -22.47 -15.16 -2.56
C SER A 140 -22.62 -15.59 -4.01
N ALA A 141 -21.63 -16.30 -4.54
CA ALA A 141 -21.62 -16.78 -5.91
C ALA A 141 -22.65 -17.89 -6.21
N ALA A 142 -23.20 -18.54 -5.17
CA ALA A 142 -24.26 -19.52 -5.31
C ALA A 142 -25.65 -18.85 -5.38
N ARG A 143 -25.82 -17.66 -4.81
CA ARG A 143 -27.08 -16.89 -4.84
C ARG A 143 -27.38 -16.30 -6.22
N THR A 144 -26.35 -15.91 -6.97
CA THR A 144 -26.50 -15.25 -8.28
C THR A 144 -26.86 -16.20 -9.42
N ARG A 145 -26.79 -17.53 -9.24
CA ARG A 145 -27.09 -18.52 -10.29
C ARG A 145 -28.54 -19.01 -10.31
N GLY A 146 -29.39 -18.47 -9.43
CA GLY A 146 -30.79 -18.86 -9.27
C GLY A 146 -31.82 -17.78 -9.64
N ALA A 147 -31.40 -16.71 -10.32
CA ALA A 147 -32.27 -15.62 -10.78
C ALA A 147 -32.35 -15.61 -12.31
#